data_AF-A0A3Q0J920-F1
#
_entry.id   AF-A0A3Q0J920-F1
#
_cell.length_a   1.000
_cell.length_b   1.000
_cell.length_c   1.000
_cell.angle_alpha   90.00
_cell.angle_beta   90.00
_cell.angle_gamma   90.00
#
_symmetry.space_group_name_H-M   'P 1'
#
loop_
_entity.id
_entity.type
_entity.pdbx_description
1 polymer ?
#
loop_
_entity_poly.entity_id
_entity_poly.type
_entity_poly.pdbx_seq_one_letter_code
_entity_poly.pdbx_strand_id
1 'polypeptide(L)'
;MSNRSLRYPETPNKADGSENVRNQDQKLYYHYLGTDQKDDILIAEFPDDPLLNIVLDMLKFNKFTIGYFWESDYGSPANSSQFEYLLGYSPLHNIQGPNELKGKQYPATLLMTADHDDRVSPVHSLKFAATLQEKLRDYPHQTNPLLIRIETKAGHGGGKPTTKQVIIISNYLDFFFQEV
;
A
#
# COMPACT_ATOMS: atom_id res chain seq x y z
N MET A 1 2.45 -33.93 -3.68
CA MET A 1 0.98 -33.79 -3.77
C MET A 1 0.42 -33.52 -2.39
N SER A 2 -0.06 -32.30 -2.13
CA SER A 2 -1.07 -31.97 -1.13
C SER A 2 -1.36 -30.47 -1.25
N ASN A 3 -2.24 -30.11 -2.18
CA ASN A 3 -2.85 -28.78 -2.26
C ASN A 3 -3.73 -28.55 -1.02
N ARG A 4 -3.47 -27.49 -0.26
CA ARG A 4 -4.50 -26.75 0.49
C ARG A 4 -4.19 -25.26 0.42
N SER A 5 -5.09 -24.55 -0.26
CA SER A 5 -5.06 -23.15 -0.65
C SER A 5 -5.46 -22.19 0.48
N LEU A 6 -5.02 -20.92 0.31
CA LEU A 6 -5.68 -19.64 0.64
C LEU A 6 -6.62 -19.63 1.86
N ARG A 7 -6.29 -18.83 2.88
CA ARG A 7 -7.25 -18.48 3.93
C ARG A 7 -7.41 -16.96 4.03
N TYR A 8 -8.55 -16.48 3.51
CA TYR A 8 -9.11 -15.18 3.86
C TYR A 8 -9.69 -15.23 5.29
N PRO A 9 -9.84 -14.08 5.97
CA PRO A 9 -10.60 -14.02 7.21
C PRO A 9 -12.00 -14.61 7.02
N GLU A 10 -12.49 -15.37 8.00
CA GLU A 10 -13.82 -15.99 7.91
C GLU A 10 -14.89 -14.89 7.94
N THR A 11 -15.54 -14.66 6.79
CA THR A 11 -16.68 -13.75 6.70
C THR A 11 -17.95 -14.47 7.17
N PRO A 12 -18.69 -13.94 8.16
CA PRO A 12 -19.88 -14.62 8.70
C PRO A 12 -21.08 -14.68 7.74
N ASN A 13 -21.00 -14.04 6.56
CA ASN A 13 -22.07 -13.97 5.57
C ASN A 13 -21.68 -14.54 4.19
N LYS A 14 -22.71 -14.94 3.44
CA LYS A 14 -22.63 -15.50 2.08
C LYS A 14 -21.90 -14.53 1.15
N ALA A 15 -20.83 -15.02 0.52
CA ALA A 15 -20.05 -14.31 -0.49
C ALA A 15 -20.84 -14.25 -1.82
N ASP A 16 -21.79 -13.33 -1.94
CA ASP A 16 -22.65 -13.17 -3.12
C ASP A 16 -22.45 -11.86 -3.89
N GLY A 17 -21.49 -11.03 -3.46
CA GLY A 17 -21.13 -9.80 -4.13
C GLY A 17 -22.08 -8.63 -3.84
N SER A 18 -23.00 -8.79 -2.88
CA SER A 18 -23.84 -7.71 -2.35
C SER A 18 -23.27 -7.06 -1.08
N GLU A 19 -22.07 -7.46 -0.66
CA GLU A 19 -21.46 -6.97 0.58
C GLU A 19 -21.00 -5.52 0.42
N ASN A 20 -21.77 -4.58 0.97
CA ASN A 20 -21.40 -3.16 1.05
C ASN A 20 -20.54 -2.84 2.28
N VAL A 21 -19.93 -3.86 2.89
CA VAL A 21 -19.18 -3.72 4.13
C VAL A 21 -17.83 -3.07 3.82
N ARG A 22 -17.54 -1.94 4.46
CA ARG A 22 -16.27 -1.23 4.29
C ARG A 22 -15.11 -2.15 4.66
N ASN A 23 -14.10 -2.23 3.79
CA ASN A 23 -12.84 -2.91 4.08
C ASN A 23 -12.20 -2.26 5.31
N GLN A 24 -11.93 -3.07 6.32
CA GLN A 24 -11.46 -2.66 7.65
C GLN A 24 -10.26 -3.52 8.03
N ASP A 25 -9.50 -3.07 9.03
CA ASP A 25 -8.36 -3.80 9.61
C ASP A 25 -7.25 -4.07 8.59
N GLN A 26 -6.88 -3.06 7.80
CA GLN A 26 -5.77 -3.23 6.88
C GLN A 26 -4.46 -3.45 7.65
N LYS A 27 -3.76 -4.53 7.30
CA LYS A 27 -2.49 -4.93 7.89
C LYS A 27 -1.45 -5.04 6.79
N LEU A 28 -0.24 -4.59 7.09
CA LEU A 28 0.91 -4.76 6.23
C LEU A 28 1.74 -5.93 6.75
N TYR A 29 1.97 -6.93 5.90
CA TYR A 29 2.82 -8.08 6.20
C TYR A 29 4.03 -8.10 5.26
N TYR A 30 5.15 -8.59 5.78
CA TYR A 30 6.35 -8.90 5.03
C TYR A 30 6.48 -10.42 4.92
N HIS A 31 6.43 -10.93 3.69
CA HIS A 31 6.55 -12.34 3.39
C HIS A 31 7.95 -12.66 2.88
N TYR A 32 8.57 -13.72 3.42
CA TYR A 32 9.83 -14.24 2.90
C TYR A 32 9.53 -15.36 1.89
N LEU A 33 9.97 -15.19 0.65
CA LEU A 33 9.64 -16.14 -0.41
C LEU A 33 10.17 -17.54 -0.09
N GLY A 34 9.28 -18.53 -0.18
CA GLY A 34 9.56 -19.93 0.14
C GLY A 34 9.21 -20.36 1.57
N THR A 35 8.66 -19.47 2.41
CA THR A 35 8.10 -19.83 3.74
C THR A 35 6.58 -19.98 3.68
N ASP A 36 6.00 -20.64 4.69
CA ASP A 36 4.54 -20.68 4.80
C ASP A 36 4.03 -19.26 5.11
N GLN A 37 2.84 -18.89 4.60
CA GLN A 37 2.22 -17.58 4.87
C GLN A 37 2.00 -17.31 6.37
N LYS A 38 1.90 -18.36 7.20
CA LYS A 38 1.81 -18.20 8.67
C LYS A 38 3.10 -17.61 9.27
N ASP A 39 4.21 -17.67 8.53
CA ASP A 39 5.51 -17.17 8.93
C ASP A 39 5.72 -15.70 8.49
N ASP A 40 4.71 -15.08 7.88
CA ASP A 40 4.71 -13.67 7.49
C ASP A 40 4.91 -12.76 8.71
N ILE A 41 5.83 -11.82 8.58
CA ILE A 41 6.12 -10.85 9.63
C ILE A 41 5.12 -9.71 9.50
N LEU A 42 4.30 -9.52 10.52
CA LEU A 42 3.44 -8.34 10.61
C LEU A 42 4.30 -7.07 10.77
N ILE A 43 4.17 -6.16 9.80
CA ILE A 43 4.92 -4.90 9.75
C ILE A 43 4.12 -3.76 10.37
N ALA A 44 2.81 -3.71 10.11
CA ALA A 44 1.93 -2.71 10.70
C ALA A 44 0.49 -3.23 10.79
N GLU A 45 -0.14 -3.01 11.94
CA GLU A 45 -1.59 -3.14 12.14
C GLU A 45 -2.08 -1.99 13.04
N PHE A 46 -3.34 -1.60 12.84
CA PHE A 46 -3.97 -0.50 13.57
C PHE A 46 -5.34 -0.97 14.11
N PRO A 47 -5.36 -1.87 15.11
CA PRO A 47 -6.59 -2.49 15.60
C PRO A 47 -7.55 -1.47 16.26
N ASP A 48 -7.01 -0.35 16.75
CA ASP A 48 -7.81 0.75 17.32
C ASP A 48 -8.36 1.70 16.25
N ASP A 49 -7.83 1.67 15.02
CA ASP A 49 -8.31 2.43 13.87
C ASP A 49 -8.42 1.54 12.62
N PRO A 50 -9.50 0.72 12.56
CA PRO A 50 -9.68 -0.27 11.51
C PRO A 50 -9.93 0.35 10.13
N LEU A 51 -10.03 1.68 9.99
CA LEU A 51 -10.31 2.34 8.71
C LEU A 51 -9.07 2.98 8.07
N LEU A 52 -7.89 2.84 8.68
CA LEU A 52 -6.66 3.47 8.21
C LEU A 52 -6.31 3.05 6.78
N ASN A 53 -6.17 4.03 5.88
CA ASN A 53 -5.78 3.82 4.48
C ASN A 53 -4.32 4.22 4.28
N ILE A 54 -3.61 3.56 3.37
CA ILE A 54 -2.16 3.75 3.21
C ILE A 54 -1.87 5.16 2.66
N VAL A 55 -1.35 6.03 3.53
CA VAL A 55 -0.85 7.38 3.23
C VAL A 55 0.68 7.33 3.19
N LEU A 56 1.30 7.83 2.12
CA LEU A 56 2.74 7.69 1.91
C LEU A 56 3.54 8.98 2.17
N ASP A 57 2.88 10.14 2.19
CA ASP A 57 3.50 11.44 2.48
C ASP A 57 2.91 12.00 3.75
N MET A 58 3.57 11.70 4.88
CA MET A 58 3.09 12.08 6.20
C MET A 58 3.35 13.55 6.53
N LEU A 59 4.08 14.28 5.69
CA LEU A 59 4.35 15.70 5.92
C LEU A 59 3.36 16.62 5.19
N LYS A 60 2.58 16.07 4.25
CA LYS A 60 1.61 16.83 3.46
C LYS A 60 0.23 16.19 3.35
N PHE A 61 -0.03 15.02 3.96
CA PHE A 61 -1.33 14.35 3.87
C PHE A 61 -2.51 15.27 4.22
N ASN A 62 -2.34 16.11 5.25
CA ASN A 62 -3.36 17.05 5.71
C ASN A 62 -3.71 18.16 4.71
N LYS A 63 -2.92 18.34 3.65
CA LYS A 63 -3.17 19.34 2.60
C LYS A 63 -4.04 18.82 1.47
N PHE A 64 -4.38 17.54 1.45
CA PHE A 64 -5.12 16.92 0.36
C PHE A 64 -6.48 16.40 0.81
N THR A 65 -7.53 16.77 0.09
CA THR A 65 -8.87 16.19 0.23
C THR A 65 -9.37 16.18 1.68
N ILE A 66 -9.69 15.00 2.23
CA ILE A 66 -10.14 14.81 3.60
C ILE A 66 -9.00 14.51 4.59
N GLY A 67 -7.74 14.55 4.14
CA GLY A 67 -6.59 14.15 4.95
C GLY A 67 -6.40 15.00 6.21
N TYR A 68 -6.92 16.23 6.26
CA TYR A 68 -6.89 17.05 7.47
C TYR A 68 -7.65 16.42 8.65
N PHE A 69 -8.64 15.57 8.39
CA PHE A 69 -9.34 14.85 9.46
C PHE A 69 -8.47 13.83 10.17
N TRP A 70 -7.39 13.35 9.55
CA TRP A 70 -6.52 12.33 10.13
C TRP A 70 -5.39 12.91 10.98
N GLU A 71 -5.35 14.24 11.18
CA GLU A 71 -4.42 14.84 12.15
C GLU A 71 -4.70 14.37 13.59
N SER A 72 -5.93 13.92 13.90
CA SER A 72 -6.26 13.29 15.19
C SER A 72 -5.48 12.00 15.43
N ASP A 73 -5.22 11.24 14.37
CA ASP A 73 -4.65 9.89 14.44
C ASP A 73 -3.15 9.92 14.18
N TYR A 74 -2.72 10.63 13.14
CA TYR A 74 -1.30 10.71 12.77
C TYR A 74 -0.55 11.82 13.52
N GLY A 75 -1.25 12.86 13.96
CA GLY A 75 -0.65 14.12 14.38
C GLY A 75 -0.52 15.12 13.23
N SER A 76 -0.16 16.35 13.58
CA SER A 76 -0.11 17.48 12.66
C SER A 76 1.31 17.77 12.19
N PRO A 77 1.57 17.85 10.87
CA PRO A 77 2.85 18.31 10.33
C PRO A 77 3.17 19.77 10.71
N ALA A 78 2.18 20.55 11.15
CA ALA A 78 2.38 21.93 11.59
C ALA A 78 2.92 22.03 13.02
N ASN A 79 2.84 20.95 13.81
CA ASN A 79 3.41 20.88 15.14
C ASN A 79 4.84 20.33 15.06
N SER A 80 5.83 21.09 15.55
CA SER A 80 7.25 20.73 15.41
C SER A 80 7.62 19.40 16.08
N SER A 81 7.08 19.11 17.26
CA SER A 81 7.36 17.85 17.93
C SER A 81 6.77 16.67 17.17
N GLN A 82 5.53 16.80 16.67
CA GLN A 82 4.87 15.75 15.88
C GLN A 82 5.51 15.59 14.49
N PHE A 83 5.97 16.68 13.89
CA PHE A 83 6.67 16.68 12.60
C PHE A 83 7.87 15.73 12.60
N GLU A 84 8.70 15.75 13.65
CA GLU A 84 9.86 14.85 13.74
C GLU A 84 9.44 13.38 13.80
N TYR A 85 8.37 13.06 14.52
CA TYR A 85 7.82 11.70 14.53
C TYR A 85 7.29 11.30 13.15
N LEU A 86 6.50 12.17 12.51
CA LEU A 86 5.96 11.95 11.16
C LEU A 86 7.07 11.75 10.12
N LEU A 87 8.13 12.56 10.20
CA LEU A 87 9.31 12.44 9.34
C LEU A 87 10.02 11.11 9.55
N GLY A 88 10.14 10.65 10.81
CA GLY A 88 10.83 9.42 11.16
C GLY A 88 10.25 8.16 10.52
N TYR A 89 8.96 8.11 10.23
CA TYR A 89 8.32 6.95 9.58
C TYR A 89 7.72 7.22 8.20
N SER A 90 7.67 8.47 7.73
CA SER A 90 7.02 8.79 6.46
C SER A 90 7.62 7.96 5.31
N PRO A 91 6.83 7.12 4.62
CA PRO A 91 7.35 6.24 3.58
C PRO A 91 8.09 6.99 2.48
N LEU A 92 7.51 8.09 1.96
CA LEU A 92 8.10 8.91 0.92
C LEU A 92 9.48 9.47 1.32
N HIS A 93 9.63 9.91 2.56
CA HIS A 93 10.85 10.59 3.02
C HIS A 93 11.94 9.61 3.47
N ASN A 94 11.57 8.35 3.73
CA ASN A 94 12.49 7.30 4.18
C ASN A 94 12.85 6.30 3.06
N ILE A 95 12.60 6.64 1.79
CA ILE A 95 13.10 5.83 0.68
C ILE A 95 14.63 5.85 0.70
N GLN A 96 15.22 4.67 0.86
CA GLN A 96 16.66 4.43 0.88
C GLN A 96 17.21 4.39 -0.55
N GLY A 97 18.36 5.01 -0.76
CA GLY A 97 19.08 4.95 -2.02
C GLY A 97 20.16 3.85 -2.02
N PRO A 98 20.95 3.77 -3.10
CA PRO A 98 22.00 2.77 -3.25
C PRO A 98 23.00 2.69 -2.09
N ASN A 99 23.37 3.85 -1.54
CA ASN A 99 24.35 3.95 -0.46
C ASN A 99 23.79 3.40 0.86
N GLU A 100 22.53 3.69 1.15
CA GLU A 100 21.84 3.24 2.35
C GLU A 100 21.51 1.74 2.28
N LEU A 101 21.19 1.24 1.09
CA LEU A 101 20.81 -0.16 0.86
C LEU A 101 21.97 -1.15 1.00
N LYS A 102 23.23 -0.73 0.84
CA LYS A 102 24.44 -1.55 1.05
C LYS A 102 24.40 -2.90 0.29
N GLY A 103 23.99 -2.87 -0.97
CA GLY A 103 23.90 -4.07 -1.82
C GLY A 103 22.57 -4.82 -1.72
N LYS A 104 21.66 -4.41 -0.83
CA LYS A 104 20.28 -4.89 -0.79
C LYS A 104 19.46 -4.21 -1.88
N GLN A 105 18.28 -4.75 -2.17
CA GLN A 105 17.32 -4.15 -3.08
C GLN A 105 15.93 -4.08 -2.44
N TYR A 106 15.07 -3.20 -2.95
CA TYR A 106 13.65 -3.22 -2.64
C TYR A 106 13.00 -4.50 -3.23
N PRO A 107 11.99 -5.06 -2.55
CA PRO A 107 11.21 -6.16 -3.10
C PRO A 107 10.46 -5.72 -4.36
N ALA A 108 10.04 -6.68 -5.17
CA ALA A 108 9.08 -6.44 -6.25
C ALA A 108 7.88 -5.68 -5.66
N THR A 109 7.63 -4.47 -6.17
CA THR A 109 6.65 -3.55 -5.60
C THR A 109 5.65 -3.13 -6.67
N LEU A 110 4.35 -3.35 -6.40
CA LEU A 110 3.26 -2.86 -7.23
C LEU A 110 2.37 -1.92 -6.40
N LEU A 111 2.47 -0.62 -6.67
CA LEU A 111 1.60 0.39 -6.08
C LEU A 111 0.31 0.48 -6.88
N MET A 112 -0.82 0.57 -6.19
CA MET A 112 -2.11 0.82 -6.83
C MET A 112 -2.75 2.07 -6.30
N THR A 113 -3.38 2.80 -7.21
CA THR A 113 -4.18 3.97 -6.88
C THR A 113 -5.26 4.17 -7.95
N ALA A 114 -6.12 5.17 -7.76
CA ALA A 114 -7.17 5.52 -8.72
C ALA A 114 -7.12 7.01 -9.05
N ASP A 115 -7.41 7.36 -10.30
CA ASP A 115 -7.27 8.73 -10.82
C ASP A 115 -8.24 9.74 -10.21
N HIS A 116 -9.37 9.27 -9.67
CA HIS A 116 -10.38 10.09 -8.99
C HIS A 116 -10.60 9.65 -7.53
N ASP A 117 -9.57 9.11 -6.86
CA ASP A 117 -9.64 8.88 -5.41
C ASP A 117 -9.70 10.23 -4.67
N ASP A 118 -10.87 10.53 -4.11
CA ASP A 118 -11.19 11.74 -3.37
C ASP A 118 -11.03 11.58 -1.85
N ARG A 119 -10.63 10.39 -1.38
CA ARG A 119 -10.37 10.12 0.03
C ARG A 119 -8.87 10.13 0.31
N VAL A 120 -8.11 9.31 -0.40
CA VAL A 120 -6.63 9.29 -0.33
C VAL A 120 -6.11 9.73 -1.69
N SER A 121 -5.68 10.99 -1.78
CA SER A 121 -5.25 11.55 -3.06
C SER A 121 -4.17 10.68 -3.74
N PRO A 122 -4.29 10.39 -5.04
CA PRO A 122 -3.33 9.56 -5.77
C PRO A 122 -1.91 10.15 -5.76
N VAL A 123 -1.76 11.43 -5.41
CA VAL A 123 -0.47 12.11 -5.27
C VAL A 123 0.47 11.37 -4.31
N HIS A 124 -0.04 10.68 -3.29
CA HIS A 124 0.78 9.88 -2.37
C HIS A 124 1.52 8.76 -3.12
N SER A 125 0.78 7.93 -3.85
CA SER A 125 1.34 6.82 -4.63
C SER A 125 2.21 7.32 -5.77
N LEU A 126 1.79 8.39 -6.47
CA LEU A 126 2.55 8.97 -7.58
C LEU A 126 3.92 9.51 -7.12
N LYS A 127 3.96 10.27 -6.03
CA LYS A 127 5.22 10.81 -5.49
C LYS A 127 6.14 9.69 -5.01
N PHE A 128 5.60 8.71 -4.29
CA PHE A 128 6.38 7.59 -3.79
C PHE A 128 6.98 6.77 -4.94
N ALA A 129 6.18 6.42 -5.95
CA ALA A 129 6.65 5.70 -7.13
C ALA A 129 7.76 6.46 -7.86
N ALA A 130 7.55 7.77 -8.10
CA ALA A 130 8.53 8.61 -8.78
C ALA A 130 9.84 8.71 -8.00
N THR A 131 9.79 8.95 -6.69
CA THR A 131 11.00 9.04 -5.86
C THR A 131 11.72 7.69 -5.76
N LEU A 132 10.98 6.59 -5.63
CA LEU A 132 11.57 5.25 -5.55
C LEU A 132 12.28 4.88 -6.85
N GLN A 133 11.62 5.06 -7.99
CA GLN A 133 12.20 4.78 -9.30
C GLN A 133 13.35 5.72 -9.64
N GLU A 134 13.32 6.98 -9.23
CA GLU A 134 14.41 7.93 -9.44
C GLU A 134 15.66 7.55 -8.64
N LYS A 135 15.52 7.29 -7.33
CA LYS A 135 16.65 6.91 -6.47
C LYS A 135 17.34 5.62 -6.89
N LEU A 136 16.61 4.70 -7.50
CA LEU A 136 17.08 3.35 -7.83
C LEU A 136 17.31 3.13 -9.33
N ARG A 137 17.09 4.16 -10.17
CA ARG A 137 17.14 4.06 -11.64
C ARG A 137 18.41 3.37 -12.15
N ASP A 138 19.56 3.82 -11.64
CA ASP A 138 20.87 3.36 -12.08
C ASP A 138 21.50 2.38 -11.08
N TYR A 139 20.70 1.82 -10.17
CA TYR A 139 21.19 0.91 -9.14
C TYR A 139 21.22 -0.53 -9.65
N PRO A 140 22.40 -1.10 -9.97
CA PRO A 140 22.47 -2.40 -10.65
C PRO A 140 21.95 -3.57 -9.81
N HIS A 141 21.87 -3.41 -8.49
CA HIS A 141 21.32 -4.42 -7.60
C HIS A 141 19.79 -4.41 -7.54
N GLN A 142 19.13 -3.33 -7.98
CA GLN A 142 17.68 -3.27 -8.06
C GLN A 142 17.20 -3.93 -9.34
N THR A 143 17.02 -5.25 -9.30
CA THR A 143 16.50 -6.03 -10.43
C THR A 143 15.00 -6.25 -10.32
N ASN A 144 14.45 -6.23 -9.10
CA ASN A 144 13.02 -6.41 -8.88
C ASN A 144 12.22 -5.23 -9.46
N PRO A 145 11.04 -5.49 -10.07
CA PRO A 145 10.22 -4.46 -10.68
C PRO A 145 9.61 -3.54 -9.63
N LEU A 146 9.59 -2.24 -9.96
CA LEU A 146 9.01 -1.18 -9.15
C LEU A 146 7.94 -0.49 -9.98
N LEU A 147 6.69 -0.93 -9.85
CA LEU A 147 5.58 -0.57 -10.72
C LEU A 147 4.52 0.23 -9.97
N ILE A 148 3.78 1.02 -10.74
CA ILE A 148 2.55 1.67 -10.29
C ILE A 148 1.45 1.45 -11.32
N ARG A 149 0.26 1.09 -10.83
CA ARG A 149 -0.96 0.94 -11.61
C ARG A 149 -1.97 2.00 -11.16
N ILE A 150 -2.43 2.80 -12.12
CA ILE A 150 -3.42 3.84 -11.90
C ILE A 150 -4.72 3.38 -12.55
N GLU A 151 -5.72 3.09 -11.73
CA GLU A 151 -7.05 2.78 -12.23
C GLU A 151 -7.75 4.04 -12.70
N THR A 152 -8.14 4.04 -13.97
CA THR A 152 -8.86 5.18 -14.56
C THR A 152 -10.36 5.06 -14.36
N LYS A 153 -11.04 6.21 -14.26
CA LYS A 153 -12.49 6.30 -13.99
C LYS A 153 -12.87 5.52 -12.73
N ALA A 154 -12.05 5.64 -11.69
CA ALA A 154 -12.23 4.94 -10.43
C ALA A 154 -11.91 5.88 -9.26
N GLY A 155 -12.66 5.74 -8.17
CA GLY A 155 -12.38 6.40 -6.89
C GLY A 155 -11.83 5.43 -5.86
N HIS A 156 -11.91 5.80 -4.59
CA HIS A 156 -11.28 5.10 -3.47
C HIS A 156 -11.61 3.61 -3.36
N GLY A 157 -12.87 3.23 -3.57
CA GLY A 157 -13.30 1.86 -3.30
C GLY A 157 -14.64 1.56 -3.96
N GLY A 158 -15.69 2.14 -3.40
CA GLY A 158 -17.08 1.88 -3.76
C GLY A 158 -17.42 2.24 -5.21
N GLY A 159 -18.38 1.50 -5.78
CA GLY A 159 -18.95 1.77 -7.10
C GLY A 159 -18.12 1.26 -8.28
N LYS A 160 -17.01 0.55 -8.05
CA LYS A 160 -16.24 -0.09 -9.14
C LYS A 160 -17.06 -1.23 -9.77
N PRO A 161 -17.23 -1.26 -11.11
CA PRO A 161 -17.82 -2.40 -11.80
C PRO A 161 -17.11 -3.71 -11.43
N THR A 162 -17.85 -4.81 -11.28
CA THR A 162 -17.29 -6.14 -10.97
C THR A 162 -16.17 -6.54 -11.92
N THR A 163 -16.30 -6.21 -13.21
CA THR A 163 -15.26 -6.44 -14.23
C THR A 163 -13.94 -5.75 -13.89
N LYS A 164 -13.98 -4.51 -13.38
CA LYS A 164 -12.78 -3.80 -12.91
C LYS A 164 -12.18 -4.45 -11.67
N GLN A 165 -13.00 -4.92 -10.74
CA GLN A 165 -12.52 -5.61 -9.54
C GLN A 165 -11.80 -6.92 -9.90
N VAL A 166 -12.36 -7.72 -10.83
CA VAL A 166 -11.73 -8.94 -11.33
C VAL A 166 -10.41 -8.64 -12.02
N ILE A 167 -10.33 -7.59 -12.84
CA ILE A 167 -9.07 -7.17 -13.48
C ILE A 167 -8.03 -6.78 -12.42
N ILE A 168 -8.40 -5.98 -11.42
CA ILE A 168 -7.49 -5.58 -10.34
C ILE A 168 -6.93 -6.82 -9.64
N ILE A 169 -7.79 -7.76 -9.24
CA ILE A 169 -7.40 -9.01 -8.60
C ILE A 169 -6.51 -9.86 -9.51
N SER A 170 -6.84 -9.99 -10.80
CA SER A 170 -6.00 -10.72 -11.77
C SER A 170 -4.60 -10.11 -11.85
N ASN A 171 -4.48 -8.78 -11.94
CA ASN A 171 -3.17 -8.13 -12.00
C ASN A 171 -2.37 -8.28 -10.70
N TYR A 172 -3.03 -8.27 -9.53
CA TYR A 172 -2.38 -8.62 -8.27
C TYR A 172 -1.79 -10.03 -8.37
N LEU A 173 -2.61 -11.02 -8.73
CA LEU A 173 -2.19 -12.41 -8.79
C LEU A 173 -1.11 -12.63 -9.85
N ASP A 174 -1.24 -12.04 -11.04
CA ASP A 174 -0.25 -12.16 -12.10
C ASP A 174 1.10 -11.58 -11.66
N PHE A 175 1.11 -10.41 -11.02
CA PHE A 175 2.33 -9.84 -10.45
C PHE A 175 2.91 -10.75 -9.35
N PHE A 176 2.08 -11.24 -8.43
CA PHE A 176 2.54 -12.15 -7.39
C PHE A 176 3.10 -13.46 -7.96
N PHE A 177 2.51 -14.03 -9.02
CA PHE A 177 2.94 -15.31 -9.60
C PHE A 177 4.09 -15.21 -10.60
N GLN A 178 4.32 -14.05 -11.22
CA GLN A 178 5.47 -13.84 -12.12
C GLN A 178 6.77 -13.54 -11.37
N GLU A 179 6.67 -13.06 -10.13
CA GLU A 179 7.82 -12.68 -9.30
C GLU A 179 8.17 -13.75 -8.24
N VAL A 180 7.62 -14.96 -8.37
CA VAL A 180 7.88 -16.17 -7.55
C VAL A 180 8.72 -17.18 -8.33
#